data_AF-A0A0S6VQ22-F1
#
_entry.id   AF-A0A0S6VQ22-F1
#
_cell.length_a   1.000
_cell.length_b   1.000
_cell.length_c   1.000
_cell.angle_alpha   90.00
_cell.angle_beta   90.00
_cell.angle_gamma   90.00
#
_symmetry.space_group_name_H-M   'P 1'
#
loop_
_entity.id
_entity.type
_entity.pdbx_description
1 polymer ?
#
loop_
_entity_poly.entity_id
_entity_poly.type
_entity_poly.pdbx_seq_one_letter_code
_entity_poly.pdbx_strand_id
1 'polypeptide(L)' 'MNAVMTMNAETLSIIRDGWRILVEQLGIRKATEFVVLLERGQGDSVVDIANYWGDAAIDEIYQQVTIWKTAQSAAV' A
#
# COMPACT_ATOMS: atom_id res chain seq x y z
N MET A 1 13.17 23.27 0.69
CA MET A 1 13.30 22.61 1.99
C MET A 1 12.72 21.21 1.82
N ASN A 2 13.58 20.19 1.74
CA ASN A 2 13.11 18.80 1.64
C ASN A 2 12.67 18.36 3.03
N ALA A 3 11.37 18.21 3.24
CA ALA A 3 10.86 17.51 4.39
C ALA A 3 11.34 16.06 4.30
N VAL A 4 12.47 15.76 4.95
CA VAL A 4 12.74 14.40 5.38
C VAL A 4 11.67 14.15 6.44
N MET A 5 10.50 13.69 6.00
CA MET A 5 9.49 13.17 6.93
C MET A 5 10.20 12.07 7.70
N THR A 6 10.36 12.29 9.01
CA THR A 6 10.92 11.29 9.91
C THR A 6 9.94 10.13 9.91
N MET A 7 10.18 9.16 9.05
CA MET A 7 9.34 7.98 8.90
C MET A 7 9.39 7.23 10.23
N ASN A 8 8.26 7.18 10.93
CA ASN A 8 8.21 6.52 12.22
C ASN A 8 8.37 5.00 12.04
N ALA A 9 8.69 4.29 13.12
CA ALA A 9 8.98 2.85 13.07
C ALA A 9 7.79 2.03 12.54
N GLU A 10 6.56 2.49 12.78
CA GLU A 10 5.33 1.85 12.33
C GLU A 10 5.16 1.96 10.80
N THR A 11 5.34 3.15 10.24
CA THR A 11 5.33 3.38 8.78
C THR A 11 6.40 2.51 8.10
N LEU A 12 7.61 2.46 8.65
CA LEU A 12 8.69 1.60 8.14
C LEU A 12 8.34 0.12 8.19
N SER A 13 7.65 -0.34 9.23
CA SER A 13 7.20 -1.73 9.34
C SER A 13 6.18 -2.07 8.25
N ILE A 14 5.19 -1.19 8.04
CA ILE A 14 4.16 -1.38 7.02
C ILE A 14 4.78 -1.46 5.62
N ILE A 15 5.72 -0.56 5.30
CA ILE A 15 6.41 -0.56 4.00
C ILE A 15 7.19 -1.87 3.81
N ARG A 16 7.89 -2.35 4.85
CA ARG A 16 8.65 -3.62 4.78
C ARG A 16 7.72 -4.81 4.59
N ASP A 17 6.60 -4.85 5.28
CA ASP A 17 5.62 -5.94 5.16
C ASP A 17 4.98 -5.96 3.77
N GLY A 18 4.56 -4.79 3.25
CA GLY A 18 4.03 -4.68 1.90
C GLY A 18 5.04 -5.10 0.83
N TRP A 19 6.29 -4.65 0.96
CA TRP A 19 7.37 -5.06 0.05
C TRP A 19 7.62 -6.56 0.08
N ARG A 20 7.69 -7.15 1.27
CA ARG A 20 7.88 -8.60 1.43
C ARG A 20 6.78 -9.39 0.72
N ILE A 21 5.51 -9.02 0.93
CA ILE A 21 4.37 -9.70 0.30
C ILE A 21 4.44 -9.61 -1.22
N LEU A 22 4.74 -8.42 -1.76
CA LEU A 22 4.89 -8.24 -3.21
C LEU A 22 6.00 -9.12 -3.79
N VAL A 23 7.16 -9.19 -3.12
CA VAL A 23 8.28 -10.02 -3.56
C VAL A 23 7.96 -11.51 -3.47
N GLU A 24 7.28 -11.95 -2.40
CA GLU A 24 6.87 -13.35 -2.23
C GLU A 24 5.90 -13.80 -3.32
N GLN A 25 4.94 -12.95 -3.71
CA GLN A 25 3.91 -13.30 -4.69
C GLN A 25 4.37 -13.13 -6.16
N LEU A 26 5.18 -12.11 -6.45
CA LEU A 26 5.50 -11.72 -7.83
C LEU A 26 6.95 -11.98 -8.23
N GLY A 27 7.83 -12.18 -7.25
CA GLY A 27 9.28 -12.14 -7.43
C GLY A 27 9.81 -10.71 -7.56
N ILE A 28 11.08 -10.50 -7.19
CA ILE A 28 11.67 -9.16 -7.02
C ILE A 28 11.55 -8.27 -8.28
N ARG A 29 11.73 -8.84 -9.48
CA ARG A 29 11.67 -8.08 -10.74
C ARG A 29 10.28 -7.49 -10.98
N LYS A 30 9.22 -8.31 -10.85
CA LYS A 30 7.84 -7.89 -11.11
C LYS A 30 7.28 -7.02 -9.97
N ALA A 31 7.69 -7.29 -8.73
CA ALA A 31 7.38 -6.43 -7.59
C ALA A 31 7.93 -5.00 -7.77
N THR A 32 9.19 -4.87 -8.22
CA THR A 32 9.77 -3.56 -8.56
C THR A 32 9.03 -2.88 -9.71
N GLU A 33 8.73 -3.62 -10.78
CA GLU A 33 7.98 -3.10 -11.93
C GLU A 33 6.59 -2.59 -11.52
N PHE A 34 5.87 -3.33 -10.66
CA PHE A 34 4.59 -2.91 -10.09
C PHE A 34 4.69 -1.57 -9.35
N VAL A 35 5.65 -1.42 -8.43
CA VAL A 35 5.84 -0.15 -7.69
C VAL A 35 6.18 1.00 -8.63
N VAL A 36 7.07 0.76 -9.61
CA VAL A 36 7.45 1.80 -10.59
C VAL A 36 6.26 2.22 -11.45
N LEU A 37 5.41 1.28 -11.88
CA LEU A 37 4.21 1.59 -12.66
C LEU A 37 3.18 2.33 -11.81
N LEU A 38 2.97 1.91 -10.56
CA LEU A 38 2.07 2.55 -9.60
C LEU A 38 2.47 4.01 -9.33
N GLU A 39 3.73 4.26 -8.97
CA GLU A 39 4.27 5.60 -8.69
C GLU A 39 4.21 6.53 -9.91
N ARG A 40 4.29 5.97 -11.12
CA ARG A 40 4.21 6.74 -12.37
C ARG A 40 2.77 6.99 -12.82
N GLY A 41 1.77 6.48 -12.10
CA GLY A 41 0.37 6.56 -12.53
C GLY A 41 0.10 5.75 -13.80
N GLN A 42 0.92 4.73 -14.08
CA GLN A 42 0.85 3.96 -15.32
C GLN A 42 0.11 2.64 -15.11
N GLY A 43 -0.89 2.39 -15.98
CA GLY A 43 -1.72 1.19 -15.98
C GLY A 43 -3.08 1.41 -15.35
N ASP A 44 -4.02 0.52 -15.67
CA ASP A 44 -5.39 0.54 -15.16
C ASP A 44 -5.43 0.49 -13.63
N SER A 45 -4.40 -0.03 -12.97
CA SER A 45 -4.30 -0.12 -11.51
C SER A 45 -4.43 1.21 -10.78
N VAL A 46 -3.96 2.34 -11.33
CA VAL A 46 -4.15 3.65 -10.67
C VAL A 46 -5.58 4.14 -10.81
N VAL A 47 -6.18 3.92 -11.99
CA VAL A 47 -7.59 4.20 -12.24
C VAL A 47 -8.46 3.28 -11.40
N ASP A 48 -8.11 2.01 -11.24
CA ASP A 48 -8.83 1.04 -10.43
C ASP A 48 -8.70 1.33 -8.94
N ILE A 49 -7.52 1.72 -8.45
CA ILE A 49 -7.33 2.19 -7.07
C ILE A 49 -8.13 3.46 -6.83
N ALA A 50 -8.10 4.43 -7.76
CA ALA A 50 -8.90 5.64 -7.69
C ALA A 50 -10.41 5.35 -7.78
N ASN A 51 -10.83 4.39 -8.59
CA ASN A 51 -12.23 3.96 -8.70
C ASN A 51 -12.68 3.21 -7.44
N TYR A 52 -11.79 2.41 -6.86
CA TYR A 52 -12.08 1.59 -5.68
C TYR A 52 -12.21 2.45 -4.43
N TRP A 53 -11.32 3.42 -4.23
CA TRP A 53 -11.36 4.32 -3.08
C TRP A 53 -12.14 5.62 -3.35
N GLY A 54 -12.41 5.95 -4.61
CA GLY A 54 -13.10 7.18 -4.99
C GLY A 54 -12.39 8.42 -4.49
N ASP A 55 -13.16 9.33 -3.89
CA ASP A 55 -12.67 10.56 -3.26
C ASP A 55 -12.27 10.36 -1.78
N ALA A 56 -12.15 9.11 -1.30
CA ALA A 56 -11.86 8.84 0.10
C ALA A 56 -10.50 9.44 0.52
N ALA A 57 -10.50 10.08 1.68
CA ALA A 57 -9.27 10.61 2.26
C ALA A 57 -8.37 9.44 2.74
N ILE A 58 -7.04 9.66 2.74
CA ILE A 58 -6.07 8.65 3.18
C ILE A 58 -6.38 8.12 4.60
N ASP A 59 -6.87 8.98 5.49
CA ASP A 59 -7.24 8.58 6.86
C ASP A 59 -8.45 7.62 6.88
N GLU A 60 -9.41 7.81 5.98
CA GLU A 60 -10.58 6.94 5.84
C GLU A 60 -10.19 5.57 5.26
N ILE A 61 -9.30 5.57 4.26
CA ILE A 61 -8.72 4.36 3.68
C ILE A 61 -7.97 3.58 4.78
N TYR A 62 -7.14 4.27 5.56
CA TYR A 62 -6.38 3.66 6.64
C TYR A 62 -7.28 3.02 7.70
N GLN A 63 -8.36 3.70 8.10
CA GLN A 63 -9.33 3.15 9.04
C GLN A 63 -10.01 1.88 8.50
N GLN A 64 -10.47 1.89 7.25
CA GLN A 64 -11.09 0.71 6.64
C GLN A 64 -10.13 -0.49 6.57
N VAL A 65 -8.90 -0.27 6.12
CA VAL A 65 -7.87 -1.33 6.05
C VAL A 65 -7.55 -1.87 7.45
N THR A 66 -7.49 -1.01 8.47
CA THR A 66 -7.22 -1.40 9.85
C THR A 66 -8.35 -2.24 10.44
N ILE A 67 -9.62 -1.87 10.16
CA ILE A 67 -10.80 -2.64 10.54
C ILE A 67 -10.73 -4.04 9.91
N TRP A 68 -10.43 -4.13 8.61
CA TRP A 68 -10.33 -5.43 7.93
C TRP A 68 -9.22 -6.31 8.47
N LYS A 69 -8.04 -5.75 8.75
CA LYS A 69 -6.92 -6.49 9.37
C LYS A 69 -7.31 -7.08 10.73
N THR A 70 -8.06 -6.31 11.51
CA THR A 70 -8.54 -6.73 12.83
C THR A 70 -9.62 -7.82 12.70
N ALA A 71 -10.54 -7.68 11.75
CA ALA A 71 -11.59 -8.66 11.48
C ALA A 71 -11.02 -9.99 10.94
N GLN A 72 -10.00 -9.94 10.08
CA GLN A 72 -9.35 -11.12 9.51
C GLN A 72 -8.51 -11.88 10.56
N SER A 73 -7.99 -11.18 11.57
CA SER A 73 -7.26 -11.78 12.70
C SER A 73 -8.17 -12.41 13.76
N ALA A 74 -9.45 -12.03 13.81
CA ALA A 74 -10.44 -12.57 14.74
C ALA A 74 -11.21 -13.78 14.18
N ALA A 75 -11.05 -14.07 12.89
CA ALA A 75 -11.70 -15.18 12.19
C ALA A 75 -10.81 -16.44 12.07
N VAL A 76 -9.65 -16.45 12.74
CA VAL A 76 -8.67 -17.56 12.78
C VAL A 76 -8.59 -18.12 14.19
#